data_AF-A0A957Y4J7-F1
#
_entry.id   AF-A0A957Y4J7-F1
#
_cell.length_a   1.000
_cell.length_b   1.000
_cell.length_c   1.000
_cell.angle_alpha   90.00
_cell.angle_beta   90.00
_cell.angle_gamma   90.00
#
_symmetry.space_group_name_H-M   'P 1'
#
loop_
_entity.id
_entity.type
_entity.pdbx_description
1 polymer ?
#
loop_
_entity_poly.entity_id
_entity_poly.type
_entity_poly.pdbx_seq_one_letter_code
_entity_poly.pdbx_strand_id
1 'polypeptide(L)'
;SALLTIGIYLSYNLIFVQPQGRYLFPALPAIGLAVALGWQEVLRPAAARWAGFVLIASAALAGVIGWLRAGVNTWSVALLGGAGAAFVVWSLAWLRVSTRWRQRLDAAAFILPFALLALLDIAALSWFILPQLA
;
A
#
# COMPACT_ATOMS: atom_id res chain seq x y z
N SER A 1 -12.27 25.93 9.37
CA SER A 1 -12.86 24.96 10.31
C SER A 1 -12.60 23.52 9.87
N ALA A 2 -13.08 23.08 8.69
CA ALA A 2 -12.95 21.69 8.23
C ALA A 2 -11.51 21.13 8.20
N LEU A 3 -10.54 21.85 7.64
CA LEU A 3 -9.13 21.43 7.61
C LEU A 3 -8.53 21.28 9.02
N LEU A 4 -8.95 22.13 9.95
CA LEU A 4 -8.50 22.13 11.34
C LEU A 4 -9.13 20.95 12.10
N THR A 5 -10.40 20.64 11.81
CA THR A 5 -11.08 19.43 12.32
C THR A 5 -10.44 18.15 11.81
N ILE A 6 -10.12 18.07 10.50
CA ILE A 6 -9.39 16.93 9.92
C ILE A 6 -8.01 16.79 10.58
N GLY A 7 -7.28 17.90 10.74
CA GLY A 7 -5.97 17.91 11.38
C GLY A 7 -6.01 17.40 12.83
N ILE A 8 -7.01 17.82 13.61
CA ILE A 8 -7.23 17.34 14.99
C ILE A 8 -7.58 15.84 15.00
N TYR A 9 -8.43 15.39 14.07
CA TYR A 9 -8.79 13.97 13.97
C TYR A 9 -7.58 13.09 13.63
N LEU A 10 -6.73 13.54 12.69
CA LEU A 10 -5.50 12.84 12.33
C LEU A 10 -4.49 12.85 13.49
N SER A 11 -4.30 13.98 14.17
CA SER A 11 -3.36 14.07 15.28
C SER A 11 -3.77 13.19 16.46
N TYR A 12 -5.06 13.10 16.77
CA TYR A 12 -5.58 12.19 17.80
C TYR A 12 -5.32 10.71 17.48
N ASN A 13 -5.32 10.34 16.19
CA ASN A 13 -5.03 8.95 15.78
C ASN A 13 -3.52 8.63 15.73
N LEU A 14 -2.64 9.65 15.77
CA LEU A 14 -1.18 9.47 15.82
C LEU A 14 -0.64 9.35 17.25
N ILE A 15 -1.45 9.70 18.26
CA ILE A 15 -1.09 9.59 19.67
C ILE A 15 -1.62 8.25 20.19
N PHE A 16 -0.78 7.44 20.84
CA PHE A 16 -1.10 6.11 21.39
C PHE A 16 -2.05 6.12 22.60
N VAL A 17 -2.92 7.14 22.73
CA VAL A 17 -4.01 7.17 23.72
C VAL A 17 -5.27 6.67 23.03
N GLN A 18 -5.38 5.34 22.90
CA GLN A 18 -6.57 4.72 22.33
C GLN A 18 -7.38 4.04 23.44
N PRO A 19 -8.46 4.66 23.96
CA PRO A 19 -9.57 3.89 24.49
C PRO A 19 -10.29 3.23 23.30
N GLN A 20 -9.67 2.18 22.74
CA GLN A 20 -10.08 1.43 21.54
C GLN A 20 -10.06 2.27 20.25
N GLY A 21 -9.23 1.91 19.26
CA GLY A 21 -9.04 2.60 17.96
C GLY A 21 -10.29 2.76 17.07
N ARG A 22 -11.31 3.48 17.57
CA ARG A 22 -12.65 3.61 16.98
C ARG A 22 -12.84 4.86 16.13
N TYR A 23 -11.97 5.86 16.21
CA TYR A 23 -12.20 7.14 15.53
C TYR A 23 -12.07 7.04 14.01
N LEU A 24 -11.14 6.25 13.49
CA LEU A 24 -11.01 6.03 12.04
C LEU A 24 -11.95 4.93 11.52
N PHE A 25 -12.64 4.18 12.38
CA PHE A 25 -13.51 3.09 11.96
C PHE A 25 -14.65 3.56 11.03
N PRO A 26 -15.37 4.66 11.32
CA PRO A 26 -16.35 5.23 10.39
C PRO A 26 -15.75 5.72 9.07
N ALA A 27 -14.45 6.06 9.04
CA ALA A 27 -13.76 6.50 7.83
C ALA A 27 -13.24 5.33 6.98
N LEU A 28 -13.25 4.09 7.48
CA LEU A 28 -12.75 2.92 6.75
C LEU A 28 -13.41 2.71 5.39
N PRO A 29 -14.74 2.87 5.20
CA PRO A 29 -15.34 2.76 3.88
C PRO A 29 -14.78 3.80 2.90
N ALA A 30 -14.56 5.04 3.36
CA ALA A 30 -13.99 6.11 2.53
C ALA A 30 -12.51 5.85 2.20
N ILE A 31 -11.73 5.40 3.17
CA ILE A 31 -10.32 5.02 2.98
C ILE A 31 -10.23 3.83 2.01
N GLY A 32 -11.06 2.80 2.21
CA GLY A 32 -11.11 1.62 1.34
C GLY A 32 -11.45 1.97 -0.10
N LEU A 33 -12.43 2.86 -0.30
CA LEU A 33 -12.78 3.37 -1.62
C LEU A 33 -11.61 4.15 -2.25
N ALA A 34 -10.98 5.05 -1.50
CA ALA A 34 -9.84 5.82 -1.98
C ALA A 34 -8.65 4.91 -2.37
N VAL A 35 -8.38 3.88 -1.57
CA VAL A 35 -7.35 2.88 -1.86
C VAL A 35 -7.72 2.08 -3.11
N ALA A 36 -8.98 1.64 -3.26
CA ALA A 36 -9.41 0.89 -4.43
C ALA A 36 -9.31 1.69 -5.73
N LEU A 37 -9.79 2.95 -5.71
CA LEU A 37 -9.69 3.84 -6.86
C LEU A 37 -8.23 4.21 -7.18
N GLY A 38 -7.42 4.50 -6.15
CA GLY A 38 -6.00 4.77 -6.31
C GLY A 38 -5.24 3.57 -6.86
N TRP A 39 -5.59 2.35 -6.42
CA TRP A 39 -5.03 1.11 -6.93
C TRP A 39 -5.37 0.90 -8.41
N GLN A 40 -6.63 1.12 -8.79
CA GLN A 40 -7.04 1.05 -10.18
C GLN A 40 -6.29 2.07 -11.06
N GLU A 41 -6.14 3.31 -10.58
CA GLU A 41 -5.46 4.36 -11.34
C GLU A 41 -3.96 4.10 -11.46
N VAL A 42 -3.29 3.64 -10.40
CA VAL A 42 -1.85 3.36 -10.44
C VAL A 42 -1.50 2.18 -11.33
N LEU A 43 -2.41 1.22 -11.54
CA LEU A 43 -2.22 0.12 -12.48
C LEU A 43 -2.22 0.59 -13.95
N ARG A 44 -2.67 1.81 -14.25
CA ARG A 44 -2.59 2.34 -15.62
C ARG A 44 -1.11 2.51 -16.01
N PRO A 45 -0.70 2.12 -17.23
CA PRO A 45 0.72 2.00 -17.56
C PRO A 45 1.56 3.27 -17.36
N ALA A 46 0.97 4.44 -17.63
CA ALA A 46 1.63 5.73 -17.43
C ALA A 46 1.78 6.06 -15.94
N ALA A 47 0.71 5.88 -15.15
CA ALA A 47 0.72 6.10 -13.72
C ALA A 47 1.65 5.12 -13.00
N ALA A 48 1.60 3.83 -13.36
CA ALA A 48 2.49 2.78 -12.87
C ALA A 48 3.95 3.16 -13.05
N ARG A 49 4.32 3.67 -14.23
CA ARG A 49 5.71 4.08 -14.51
C ARG A 49 6.18 5.17 -13.55
N TRP A 50 5.37 6.21 -13.38
CA TRP A 50 5.71 7.32 -12.50
C TRP A 50 5.74 6.89 -11.03
N ALA A 51 4.74 6.14 -10.57
CA ALA A 51 4.74 5.55 -9.23
C ALA A 51 5.98 4.67 -9.00
N GLY A 52 6.35 3.88 -10.01
CA GLY A 52 7.55 3.06 -10.01
C GLY A 52 8.83 3.88 -9.79
N PHE A 53 9.02 4.96 -10.56
CA PHE A 53 10.17 5.84 -10.40
C PHE A 53 10.19 6.57 -9.05
N VAL A 54 9.03 7.05 -8.59
CA VAL A 54 8.92 7.71 -7.28
C VAL A 54 9.30 6.75 -6.16
N LEU A 55 8.84 5.50 -6.21
CA LEU A 55 9.15 4.48 -5.20
C LEU A 55 10.62 4.06 -5.24
N ILE A 56 11.21 3.88 -6.43
CA ILE A 56 12.65 3.60 -6.57
C ILE A 56 13.50 4.77 -6.04
N ALA A 57 13.14 6.01 -6.38
CA ALA A 57 13.81 7.19 -5.87
C ALA A 57 13.70 7.28 -4.34
N SER A 58 12.52 6.95 -3.80
CA SER A 58 12.29 6.90 -2.36
C SER A 58 13.11 5.79 -1.67
N ALA A 59 13.26 4.63 -2.31
CA ALA A 59 14.10 3.54 -1.83
C ALA A 59 15.58 3.94 -1.82
N ALA A 60 16.06 4.59 -2.88
CA ALA A 60 17.42 5.10 -2.97
C ALA A 60 17.69 6.16 -1.89
N LEU A 61 16.76 7.10 -1.70
CA LEU A 61 16.84 8.11 -0.66
C LEU A 61 16.86 7.48 0.74
N ALA A 62 15.99 6.51 1.01
CA ALA A 62 15.97 5.79 2.27
C ALA A 62 17.28 5.02 2.52
N GLY A 63 17.86 4.42 1.48
CA GLY A 63 19.17 3.76 1.55
C GLY A 63 20.31 4.73 1.87
N VAL A 64 20.36 5.88 1.19
CA VAL A 64 21.37 6.93 1.44
C VAL A 64 21.25 7.48 2.86
N ILE A 65 20.03 7.83 3.31
CA ILE A 65 19.79 8.33 4.67
C ILE A 65 20.19 7.27 5.70
N GLY A 66 19.80 6.00 5.47
CA GLY A 66 20.16 4.91 6.36
C GLY A 66 21.67 4.70 6.45
N TRP A 67 22.38 4.79 5.32
CA TRP A 67 23.83 4.68 5.29
C TRP A 67 24.51 5.82 6.06
N LEU A 68 24.07 7.07 5.84
CA LEU A 68 24.59 8.24 6.56
C LEU A 68 24.32 8.19 8.07
N ARG A 69 23.27 7.50 8.50
CA ARG A 69 22.89 7.34 9.92
C ARG A 69 23.38 6.03 10.53
N ALA A 70 24.26 5.28 9.85
CA ALA A 70 24.77 3.98 10.26
C ALA A 70 23.67 2.92 10.57
N GLY A 71 22.51 3.05 9.91
CA GLY A 71 21.35 2.18 10.13
C GLY A 71 20.42 2.18 8.92
N VAL A 72 20.64 1.25 8.00
CA VAL A 72 19.75 1.04 6.85
C VAL A 72 18.58 0.14 7.27
N ASN A 73 17.36 0.64 7.11
CA ASN A 73 16.18 -0.22 7.19
C ASN A 73 16.03 -1.00 5.88
N THR A 74 16.62 -2.19 5.84
CA THR A 74 16.62 -3.07 4.66
C THR A 74 15.21 -3.40 4.19
N TRP A 75 14.25 -3.55 5.11
CA TRP A 75 12.85 -3.83 4.76
C TRP A 75 12.19 -2.66 4.04
N SER A 76 12.39 -1.43 4.50
CA SER A 76 11.86 -0.24 3.81
C SER A 76 12.45 -0.11 2.41
N VAL A 77 13.76 -0.30 2.27
CA VAL A 77 14.44 -0.24 0.96
C VAL A 77 13.94 -1.35 0.04
N ALA A 78 13.82 -2.58 0.55
CA ALA A 78 13.34 -3.73 -0.22
C ALA A 78 11.89 -3.57 -0.67
N LEU A 79 10.99 -3.11 0.22
CA LEU A 79 9.58 -2.91 -0.10
C LEU A 79 9.39 -1.78 -1.11
N LEU A 80 10.02 -0.62 -0.90
CA LEU A 80 9.92 0.52 -1.81
C LEU A 80 10.56 0.20 -3.17
N GLY A 81 11.78 -0.34 -3.16
CA GLY A 81 12.51 -0.68 -4.38
C GLY A 81 11.84 -1.82 -5.15
N GLY A 82 11.38 -2.86 -4.45
CA GLY A 82 10.69 -3.99 -5.03
C GLY A 82 9.33 -3.61 -5.63
N ALA A 83 8.52 -2.84 -4.90
CA ALA A 83 7.25 -2.33 -5.42
C ALA A 83 7.47 -1.40 -6.63
N GLY A 84 8.47 -0.52 -6.53
CA GLY A 84 8.81 0.39 -7.61
C GLY A 84 9.25 -0.34 -8.88
N ALA A 85 10.11 -1.35 -8.75
CA ALA A 85 10.53 -2.21 -9.84
C ALA A 85 9.34 -2.97 -10.45
N ALA A 86 8.44 -3.53 -9.62
CA ALA A 86 7.25 -4.22 -10.08
C ALA A 86 6.35 -3.31 -10.94
N PHE A 87 6.15 -2.05 -10.55
CA PHE A 87 5.36 -1.09 -11.33
C PHE A 87 6.02 -0.69 -12.66
N VAL A 88 7.35 -0.52 -12.69
CA VAL A 88 8.08 -0.28 -13.95
C VAL A 88 7.95 -1.48 -14.87
N VAL A 89 8.16 -2.69 -14.35
CA VAL A 89 8.01 -3.94 -15.11
C VAL A 89 6.58 -4.07 -15.64
N TRP A 90 5.57 -3.79 -14.82
CA TRP A 90 4.17 -3.78 -15.22
C TRP A 90 3.91 -2.82 -16.39
N SER A 91 4.39 -1.57 -16.28
CA SER A 91 4.27 -0.55 -17.34
C SER A 91 4.92 -1.00 -18.66
N LEU A 92 6.09 -1.65 -18.59
CA LEU A 92 6.81 -2.12 -19.78
C LEU A 92 6.21 -3.39 -20.37
N ALA A 93 5.77 -4.33 -19.53
CA ALA A 93 5.09 -5.55 -19.93
C ALA A 93 3.80 -5.24 -20.69
N TRP A 94 3.12 -4.15 -20.32
CA TRP A 94 1.91 -3.69 -21.01
C TRP A 94 2.13 -3.47 -22.51
N LEU A 95 3.33 -3.09 -22.96
CA LEU A 95 3.63 -2.90 -24.39
C LEU A 95 3.71 -4.22 -25.18
N ARG A 96 4.01 -5.34 -24.51
CA ARG A 96 4.30 -6.64 -25.13
C ARG A 96 3.13 -7.61 -25.10
N VAL A 97 2.14 -7.39 -24.22
CA VAL A 97 1.03 -8.32 -24.03
C VAL A 97 -0.11 -8.04 -25.02
N SER A 98 -0.76 -9.09 -25.52
CA SER A 98 -1.94 -8.97 -26.42
C SER A 98 -3.20 -8.50 -25.68
N THR A 99 -4.16 -7.91 -26.40
CA THR A 99 -5.34 -7.24 -25.82
C THR A 99 -6.17 -8.14 -24.91
N ARG A 100 -6.35 -9.42 -25.26
CA ARG A 100 -7.10 -10.39 -24.43
C ARG A 100 -6.42 -10.68 -23.09
N TRP A 101 -5.09 -10.80 -23.09
CA TRP A 101 -4.32 -11.06 -21.87
C TRP A 101 -4.19 -9.82 -21.00
N ARG A 102 -4.16 -8.61 -21.59
CA ARG A 102 -4.17 -7.35 -20.83
C ARG A 102 -5.37 -7.27 -19.89
N GLN A 103 -6.57 -7.56 -20.39
CA GLN A 103 -7.79 -7.51 -19.57
C GLN A 103 -7.74 -8.47 -18.38
N ARG A 104 -7.25 -9.70 -18.59
CA ARG A 104 -7.13 -10.69 -17.50
C ARG A 104 -6.07 -10.31 -16.48
N LEU A 105 -4.92 -9.83 -16.95
CA LEU A 105 -3.85 -9.38 -16.06
C LEU A 105 -4.28 -8.17 -15.23
N ASP A 106 -4.98 -7.21 -15.85
CA ASP A 106 -5.47 -6.00 -15.16
C ASP A 106 -6.50 -6.36 -14.08
N ALA A 107 -7.46 -7.23 -14.41
CA ALA A 107 -8.42 -7.74 -13.44
C ALA A 107 -7.72 -8.51 -12.30
N ALA A 108 -6.76 -9.36 -12.62
CA ALA A 108 -6.00 -10.11 -11.62
C ALA A 108 -5.18 -9.17 -10.71
N ALA A 109 -4.45 -8.20 -11.30
CA ALA A 109 -3.64 -7.23 -10.55
C ALA A 109 -4.52 -6.35 -9.65
N PHE A 110 -5.73 -6.01 -10.09
CA PHE A 110 -6.69 -5.29 -9.27
C PHE A 110 -7.20 -6.13 -8.09
N ILE A 111 -7.64 -7.37 -8.34
CA ILE A 111 -8.32 -8.22 -7.33
C ILE A 111 -7.33 -8.81 -6.31
N LEU A 112 -6.12 -9.16 -6.75
CA LEU A 112 -5.14 -9.89 -5.94
C LEU A 112 -4.88 -9.29 -4.55
N PRO A 113 -4.58 -7.99 -4.37
CA PRO A 113 -4.32 -7.44 -3.04
C PRO A 113 -5.53 -7.54 -2.11
N PHE A 114 -6.76 -7.40 -2.62
CA PHE A 114 -7.97 -7.55 -1.80
C PHE A 114 -8.18 -8.99 -1.36
N ALA A 115 -7.95 -9.95 -2.27
CA ALA A 115 -8.02 -11.37 -1.94
C ALA A 115 -6.96 -11.76 -0.91
N LEU A 116 -5.72 -11.27 -1.07
CA LEU A 116 -4.64 -11.50 -0.11
C LEU A 116 -4.94 -10.87 1.26
N LEU A 117 -5.51 -9.66 1.30
CA LEU A 117 -5.92 -9.03 2.56
C LEU A 117 -7.03 -9.80 3.25
N ALA A 118 -8.03 -10.31 2.52
CA ALA A 118 -9.08 -11.14 3.09
C ALA A 118 -8.53 -12.46 3.66
N LEU A 119 -7.60 -13.10 2.94
CA LEU A 119 -6.92 -14.31 3.44
C LEU A 119 -6.06 -14.01 4.67
N LEU A 120 -5.34 -12.88 4.66
CA LEU A 120 -4.54 -12.44 5.79
C LEU A 120 -5.40 -12.17 7.02
N ASP A 121 -6.59 -11.58 6.86
CA ASP A 121 -7.53 -11.33 7.96
C ASP A 121 -8.01 -12.64 8.61
N ILE A 122 -8.40 -13.62 7.79
CA ILE A 122 -8.78 -14.97 8.26
C ILE A 122 -7.61 -15.65 8.98
N ALA A 123 -6.41 -15.56 8.42
CA ALA A 123 -5.20 -16.13 9.01
C ALA A 123 -4.83 -15.42 10.33
N ALA A 124 -4.96 -14.10 10.39
CA ALA A 124 -4.69 -13.32 11.59
C ALA A 124 -5.62 -13.71 12.75
N LEU A 125 -6.91 -13.86 12.47
CA LEU A 125 -7.89 -14.35 13.44
C LEU A 125 -7.51 -15.73 13.99
N SER A 126 -7.19 -16.65 13.08
CA SER A 126 -6.98 -18.06 13.42
C SER A 126 -5.64 -18.32 14.12
N TRP A 127 -4.56 -17.67 13.68
CA TRP A 127 -3.20 -17.95 14.14
C TRP A 127 -2.71 -17.04 15.25
N PHE A 128 -3.27 -15.84 15.38
CA PHE A 128 -2.79 -14.85 16.35
C PHE A 128 -3.83 -14.49 17.39
N ILE A 129 -5.09 -14.26 16.99
CA ILE A 129 -6.12 -13.78 17.92
C ILE A 129 -6.67 -14.92 18.78
N LEU A 130 -7.22 -15.98 18.16
CA LEU A 130 -7.84 -17.08 18.91
C LEU A 130 -6.90 -17.76 19.92
N PRO A 131 -5.61 -18.02 19.61
CA PRO A 131 -4.69 -18.64 20.56
C PRO A 131 -4.37 -17.78 21.78
N GLN A 132 -4.55 -16.45 21.71
CA GLN A 132 -4.34 -15.55 22.84
C GLN A 132 -5.58 -15.41 23.74
N LEU A 133 -6.73 -15.93 23.30
CA LEU A 133 -8.01 -15.87 24.00
C LEU A 133 -8.36 -17.20 24.71
N ALA A 134 -7.58 -18.27 24.46
CA ALA A 134 -7.73 -19.59 25.07
C ALA A 134 -6.78 -19.74 26.27
#